data_AF-A0A5C8B9G9-F1
#
_entry.id   AF-A0A5C8B9G9-F1
#
_cell.length_a   1.000
_cell.length_b   1.000
_cell.length_c   1.000
_cell.angle_alpha   90.00
_cell.angle_beta   90.00
_cell.angle_gamma   90.00
#
_symmetry.space_group_name_H-M   'P 1'
#
loop_
_entity.id
_entity.type
_entity.pdbx_description
1 polymer ?
#
loop_
_entity_poly.entity_id
_entity_poly.type
_entity_poly.pdbx_seq_one_letter_code
_entity_poly.pdbx_strand_id
1 'polypeptide(L)'
;VGDLEKPKLVFFFDEAHLLFKDAPTALVERIELVVRLVRSKGVGVYFVTQNPLDIPDSVLAQLGNRVQHALRAFTPRDQKAVKSAADTMRANPGLDIATAITELAVGEALISLLDEKGRPGVTQRVYVVPPGSQIGPITPAQRQALIAQSLVAGVYEKTVDRESAHEKLKGRAVAAASEADERSLRDEAQDAVRAPRGTASKGSASQPAESGGGWLGDLLQGSGRKDSVLETVAKSAARTIGSSVGREIIRGVLGSLLGGSRRR
;
A
#
# COMPACT_ATOMS: atom_id res chain seq x y z
N VAL A 1 36.31 -6.10 3.32
CA VAL A 1 36.83 -6.19 1.94
C VAL A 1 37.34 -4.81 1.61
N GLY A 2 38.65 -4.59 1.76
CA GLY A 2 39.27 -3.29 1.42
C GLY A 2 39.49 -3.16 -0.08
N ASP A 3 39.64 -1.93 -0.55
CA ASP A 3 40.00 -1.52 -1.92
C ASP A 3 39.50 -2.45 -3.04
N LEU A 4 38.18 -2.44 -3.21
CA LEU A 4 37.57 -2.84 -4.47
C LEU A 4 37.64 -1.65 -5.42
N GLU A 5 38.02 -1.91 -6.68
CA GLU A 5 38.06 -0.94 -7.79
C GLU A 5 36.75 -0.13 -7.90
N LYS A 6 35.61 -0.75 -7.56
CA LYS A 6 34.29 -0.15 -7.53
C LYS A 6 33.57 -0.49 -6.21
N PRO A 7 32.86 0.46 -5.58
CA PRO A 7 32.07 0.18 -4.38
C PRO A 7 30.91 -0.77 -4.70
N LYS A 8 30.54 -1.62 -3.75
CA LYS A 8 29.39 -2.53 -3.86
C LYS A 8 28.05 -1.82 -3.74
N LEU A 9 28.04 -0.68 -3.04
CA LEU A 9 26.88 0.16 -2.80
C LEU A 9 27.37 1.58 -2.49
N VAL A 10 26.59 2.58 -2.86
CA VAL A 10 26.82 3.98 -2.50
C VAL A 10 25.53 4.58 -1.97
N PHE A 11 25.58 5.16 -0.78
CA PHE A 11 24.49 5.97 -0.24
C PHE A 11 24.73 7.44 -0.56
N PHE A 12 23.71 8.10 -1.10
CA PHE A 12 23.62 9.54 -1.21
C PHE A 12 22.54 10.01 -0.25
N PHE A 13 22.91 10.86 0.71
CA PHE A 13 22.00 11.52 1.62
C PHE A 13 21.82 12.96 1.13
N ASP A 14 20.74 13.19 0.40
CA ASP A 14 20.35 14.53 -0.04
C ASP A 14 19.69 15.31 1.11
N GLU A 15 19.86 16.64 1.09
CA GLU A 15 19.60 17.55 2.20
C GLU A 15 20.06 17.00 3.58
N ALA A 16 21.31 16.54 3.63
CA ALA A 16 21.95 15.90 4.77
C ALA A 16 21.85 16.70 6.08
N HIS A 17 21.65 18.02 6.02
CA HIS A 17 21.41 18.86 7.18
C HIS A 17 20.22 18.36 8.04
N LEU A 18 19.21 17.75 7.41
CA LEU A 18 18.04 17.16 8.07
C LEU A 18 18.37 15.92 8.93
N LEU A 19 19.54 15.28 8.75
CA LEU A 19 19.98 14.15 9.56
C LEU A 19 20.67 14.56 10.87
N PHE A 20 21.12 15.82 10.95
CA PHE A 20 21.93 16.35 12.06
C PHE A 20 21.21 17.47 12.83
N LYS A 21 20.33 18.24 12.17
CA LYS A 21 19.52 19.26 12.82
C LYS A 21 18.63 18.63 13.90
N ASP A 22 18.74 19.15 15.12
CA ASP A 22 17.99 18.72 16.32
C ASP A 22 18.15 17.21 16.65
N ALA A 23 19.19 16.56 16.11
CA ALA A 23 19.45 15.13 16.27
C ALA A 23 20.03 14.80 17.67
N PRO A 24 19.57 13.75 18.36
CA PRO A 24 20.18 13.30 19.61
C PRO A 24 21.64 12.91 19.44
N THR A 25 22.50 13.20 20.41
CA THR A 25 23.96 12.92 20.35
C THR A 25 24.27 11.47 19.98
N ALA A 26 23.54 10.51 20.58
CA ALA A 26 23.70 9.08 20.30
C ALA A 26 23.36 8.69 18.83
N LEU A 27 22.55 9.46 18.11
CA LEU A 27 22.31 9.27 16.68
C LEU A 27 23.50 9.79 15.86
N VAL A 28 24.04 10.97 16.21
CA VAL A 28 25.21 11.56 15.55
C VAL A 28 26.45 10.67 15.73
N GLU A 29 26.72 10.21 16.95
CA GLU A 29 27.76 9.21 17.26
C GLU A 29 27.58 7.94 16.46
N ARG A 30 26.33 7.46 16.29
CA ARG A 30 26.05 6.26 15.51
C ARG A 30 26.29 6.47 14.01
N ILE A 31 25.96 7.64 13.48
CA ILE A 31 26.26 8.02 12.09
C ILE A 31 27.77 8.09 11.88
N GLU A 32 28.53 8.73 12.78
CA GLU A 32 29.99 8.81 12.71
C GLU A 32 30.64 7.40 12.71
N LEU A 33 30.21 6.51 13.61
CA LEU A 33 30.66 5.12 13.65
C LEU A 33 30.33 4.37 12.36
N VAL A 34 29.16 4.60 11.77
CA VAL A 34 28.78 4.00 10.48
C VAL A 34 29.71 4.51 9.37
N VAL A 35 29.87 5.83 9.21
CA VAL A 35 30.72 6.45 8.17
C VAL A 35 32.18 5.97 8.28
N ARG A 36 32.71 5.84 9.49
CA ARG A 36 34.06 5.28 9.74
C ARG A 36 34.19 3.81 9.31
N LEU A 37 33.18 2.99 9.55
CA LEU A 37 33.24 1.53 9.32
C LEU A 37 32.88 1.11 7.89
N VAL A 38 31.97 1.80 7.20
CA VAL A 38 31.45 1.39 5.87
C VAL A 38 32.51 1.32 4.78
N ARG A 39 33.54 2.17 4.83
CA ARG A 39 34.69 2.13 3.90
C ARG A 39 35.32 0.73 3.84
N SER A 40 35.50 0.07 4.99
CA SER A 40 36.08 -1.29 5.09
C SER A 40 35.21 -2.42 4.49
N LYS A 41 33.96 -2.11 4.14
CA LYS A 41 32.98 -3.03 3.57
C LYS A 41 32.79 -2.83 2.06
N GLY A 42 33.45 -1.83 1.47
CA GLY A 42 33.26 -1.45 0.07
C GLY A 42 31.96 -0.67 -0.15
N VAL A 43 31.52 0.11 0.83
CA VAL A 43 30.30 0.94 0.76
C VAL A 43 30.70 2.42 0.85
N GLY A 44 30.28 3.22 -0.13
CA GLY A 44 30.48 4.66 -0.16
C GLY A 44 29.33 5.42 0.52
N VAL A 45 29.63 6.58 1.10
CA VAL A 45 28.65 7.51 1.67
C VAL A 45 28.97 8.92 1.20
N TYR A 46 27.96 9.60 0.66
CA TYR A 46 28.00 11.00 0.24
C TYR A 46 26.88 11.74 0.97
N PHE A 47 27.22 12.86 1.60
CA PHE A 47 26.26 13.80 2.16
C PHE A 47 26.20 15.02 1.25
N VAL A 48 25.01 15.38 0.79
CA VAL A 48 24.76 16.56 -0.04
C VAL A 48 23.99 17.57 0.79
N THR A 49 24.45 18.82 0.81
CA THR A 49 23.91 19.90 1.63
C THR A 49 24.15 21.23 0.95
N GLN A 50 23.28 22.22 1.19
CA GLN A 50 23.46 23.59 0.72
C GLN A 50 24.60 24.32 1.45
N ASN A 51 24.92 23.92 2.69
CA ASN A 51 25.94 24.55 3.52
C ASN A 51 26.77 23.49 4.27
N PRO A 52 28.11 23.49 4.18
CA PRO A 52 28.96 22.52 4.88
C PRO A 52 28.89 22.63 6.41
N LEU A 53 28.59 23.83 6.95
CA LEU A 53 28.49 24.08 8.40
C LEU A 53 27.30 23.35 9.06
N ASP A 54 26.40 22.78 8.27
CA ASP A 54 25.22 22.06 8.76
C ASP A 54 25.48 20.55 8.90
N ILE A 55 26.72 20.10 8.69
CA ILE A 55 27.21 18.73 8.96
C ILE A 55 28.25 18.80 10.10
N PRO A 56 28.19 17.96 11.14
CA PRO A 56 29.15 17.97 12.24
C PRO A 56 30.61 17.72 11.81
N ASP A 57 31.55 18.46 12.39
CA ASP A 57 32.99 18.38 12.09
C ASP A 57 33.55 16.94 12.21
N SER A 58 33.09 16.16 13.20
CA SER A 58 33.57 14.79 13.41
C SER A 58 33.17 13.84 12.26
N VAL A 59 32.03 14.11 11.61
CA VAL A 59 31.56 13.43 10.40
C VAL A 59 32.31 13.96 9.18
N LEU A 60 32.43 15.29 9.01
CA LEU A 60 33.19 15.92 7.93
C LEU A 60 34.65 15.41 7.87
N ALA A 61 35.26 15.16 9.02
CA ALA A 61 36.61 14.62 9.15
C ALA A 61 36.75 13.14 8.71
N GLN A 62 35.66 12.37 8.63
CA GLN A 62 35.69 11.02 8.05
C GLN A 62 35.53 11.02 6.51
N LEU A 63 35.01 12.11 5.92
CA LEU A 63 34.74 12.23 4.49
C LEU A 63 36.00 12.69 3.75
N GLY A 64 36.56 11.84 2.89
CA GLY A 64 37.79 12.15 2.15
C GLY A 64 37.60 12.91 0.82
N ASN A 65 36.48 12.69 0.12
CA ASN A 65 36.17 13.39 -1.13
C ASN A 65 35.50 14.75 -0.85
N ARG A 66 35.74 15.74 -1.71
CA ARG A 66 35.07 17.05 -1.72
C ARG A 66 34.66 17.43 -3.15
N VAL A 67 33.41 17.83 -3.30
CA VAL A 67 32.83 18.41 -4.52
C VAL A 67 32.03 19.64 -4.08
N GLN A 68 32.53 20.83 -4.36
CA GLN A 68 31.97 22.09 -3.91
C GLN A 68 31.45 22.88 -5.11
N HIS A 69 30.15 23.12 -5.16
CA HIS A 69 29.50 24.02 -6.12
C HIS A 69 29.47 25.45 -5.59
N ALA A 70 28.99 26.40 -6.39
CA ALA A 70 28.94 27.82 -6.04
C ALA A 70 28.23 28.10 -4.70
N LEU A 71 28.86 28.88 -3.81
CA LEU A 71 28.25 29.38 -2.59
C LEU A 71 28.07 30.90 -2.65
N ARG A 72 26.88 31.39 -2.32
CA ARG A 72 26.52 32.81 -2.40
C ARG A 72 26.78 33.52 -1.07
N ALA A 73 27.88 34.28 -1.01
CA ALA A 73 28.41 34.88 0.22
C ALA A 73 27.70 36.20 0.64
N PHE A 74 26.39 36.19 0.88
CA PHE A 74 25.64 37.42 1.19
C PHE A 74 25.66 37.80 2.68
N THR A 75 25.71 36.84 3.59
CA THR A 75 25.71 37.08 5.05
C THR A 75 27.05 36.66 5.70
N PRO A 76 27.32 37.10 6.95
CA PRO A 76 28.47 36.61 7.72
C PRO A 76 28.45 35.10 8.02
N ARG A 77 27.29 34.41 7.91
CA ARG A 77 27.23 32.93 7.98
C ARG A 77 27.73 32.32 6.68
N ASP A 78 27.35 32.88 5.55
CA ASP A 78 27.73 32.38 4.22
C ASP A 78 29.21 32.60 3.95
N GLN A 79 29.77 33.73 4.39
CA GLN A 79 31.22 34.00 4.35
C GLN A 79 32.01 32.97 5.19
N LYS A 80 31.49 32.58 6.36
CA LYS A 80 32.06 31.47 7.16
C LYS A 80 31.92 30.12 6.46
N ALA A 81 30.81 29.87 5.76
CA ALA A 81 30.60 28.64 5.00
C ALA A 81 31.55 28.51 3.81
N VAL A 82 31.76 29.60 3.05
CA VAL A 82 32.75 29.69 1.96
C VAL A 82 34.17 29.44 2.49
N LYS A 83 34.55 30.09 3.60
CA LYS A 83 35.86 29.85 4.20
C LYS A 83 36.02 28.42 4.71
N SER A 84 35.02 27.88 5.42
CA SER A 84 35.03 26.50 5.92
C SER A 84 35.14 25.48 4.77
N ALA A 85 34.38 25.67 3.68
CA ALA A 85 34.53 24.87 2.47
C ALA A 85 35.97 24.91 1.96
N ALA A 86 36.53 26.11 1.75
CA ALA A 86 37.89 26.29 1.26
C ALA A 86 38.96 25.66 2.17
N ASP A 87 38.89 25.89 3.48
CA ASP A 87 39.83 25.36 4.48
C ASP A 87 39.77 23.82 4.57
N THR A 88 38.65 23.17 4.22
CA THR A 88 38.53 21.70 4.17
C THR A 88 39.01 21.08 2.84
N MET A 89 39.31 21.89 1.83
CA MET A 89 39.79 21.44 0.52
C MET A 89 41.31 21.55 0.42
N ARG A 90 41.94 20.66 -0.35
CA ARG A 90 43.40 20.70 -0.47
C ARG A 90 43.84 21.87 -1.34
N ALA A 91 44.60 22.79 -0.75
CA ALA A 91 45.16 23.98 -1.40
C ALA A 91 45.81 23.70 -2.76
N ASN A 92 45.64 24.65 -3.68
CA ASN A 92 46.23 24.67 -5.01
C ASN A 92 46.99 26.01 -5.18
N PRO A 93 48.32 26.04 -5.36
CA PRO A 93 49.08 27.28 -5.50
C PRO A 93 48.66 28.18 -6.67
N GLY A 94 47.97 27.64 -7.68
CA GLY A 94 47.46 28.39 -8.83
C GLY A 94 45.99 28.81 -8.75
N LEU A 95 45.32 28.60 -7.60
CA LEU A 95 43.88 28.87 -7.45
C LEU A 95 43.55 29.27 -6.01
N ASP A 96 43.08 30.51 -5.81
CA ASP A 96 42.40 30.89 -4.57
C ASP A 96 41.05 30.16 -4.49
N ILE A 97 40.98 29.16 -3.62
CA ILE A 97 39.80 28.32 -3.42
C ILE A 97 38.63 29.14 -2.84
N ALA A 98 38.89 30.09 -1.94
CA ALA A 98 37.84 30.87 -1.27
C ALA A 98 37.18 31.86 -2.23
N THR A 99 37.98 32.55 -3.05
CA THR A 99 37.47 33.42 -4.12
C THR A 99 36.80 32.59 -5.23
N ALA A 100 37.41 31.48 -5.67
CA ALA A 100 36.83 30.67 -6.74
C ALA A 100 35.45 30.10 -6.38
N ILE A 101 35.18 29.74 -5.11
CA ILE A 101 33.87 29.25 -4.64
C ILE A 101 32.73 30.26 -4.88
N THR A 102 32.99 31.57 -4.83
CA THR A 102 31.97 32.60 -5.07
C THR A 102 31.83 32.96 -6.56
N GLU A 103 32.85 32.63 -7.37
CA GLU A 103 32.90 32.87 -8.82
C GLU A 103 32.42 31.68 -9.68
N LEU A 104 32.15 30.51 -9.09
CA LEU A 104 31.71 29.31 -9.82
C LEU A 104 30.41 29.57 -10.61
N ALA A 105 30.42 29.23 -11.91
CA ALA A 105 29.24 29.27 -12.75
C ALA A 105 28.34 28.02 -12.57
N VAL A 106 27.13 28.06 -13.13
CA VAL A 106 26.24 26.89 -13.18
C VAL A 106 26.90 25.80 -14.05
N GLY A 107 27.06 24.60 -13.49
CA GLY A 107 27.79 23.50 -14.13
C GLY A 107 29.29 23.48 -13.84
N GLU A 108 29.80 24.40 -13.01
CA GLU A 108 31.17 24.34 -12.48
C GLU A 108 31.19 23.86 -11.03
N ALA A 109 32.29 23.20 -10.65
CA ALA A 109 32.60 22.83 -9.27
C ALA A 109 34.11 22.96 -8.98
N LEU A 110 34.46 23.13 -7.71
CA LEU A 110 35.77 22.78 -7.20
C LEU A 110 35.74 21.32 -6.73
N ILE A 111 36.71 20.51 -7.19
CA ILE A 111 36.77 19.08 -6.87
C ILE A 111 38.14 18.71 -6.29
N SER A 112 38.12 17.95 -5.20
CA SER A 112 39.27 17.26 -4.61
C SER A 112 38.82 15.83 -4.24
N LEU A 113 39.31 14.84 -4.99
CA LEU A 113 39.05 13.41 -4.74
C LEU A 113 40.29 12.75 -4.14
N LEU A 114 40.11 11.63 -3.44
CA LEU A 114 41.24 10.84 -2.94
C LEU A 114 42.06 10.19 -4.08
N ASP A 115 43.38 10.17 -3.91
CA ASP A 115 44.29 9.38 -4.73
C ASP A 115 44.30 7.89 -4.33
N GLU A 116 45.05 7.06 -5.08
CA GLU A 116 45.26 5.62 -4.81
C GLU A 116 45.80 5.31 -3.40
N LYS A 117 46.35 6.31 -2.71
CA LYS A 117 46.91 6.20 -1.35
C LYS A 117 45.97 6.79 -0.30
N GLY A 118 44.72 7.12 -0.69
CA GLY A 118 43.69 7.65 0.18
C GLY A 118 43.91 9.10 0.62
N ARG A 119 44.73 9.87 -0.12
CA ARG A 119 45.08 11.27 0.19
C ARG A 119 44.33 12.23 -0.75
N PRO A 120 43.77 13.35 -0.28
CA PRO A 120 43.13 14.31 -1.18
C PRO A 120 44.05 14.83 -2.29
N GLY A 121 43.56 14.82 -3.53
CA GLY A 121 44.19 15.44 -4.70
C GLY A 121 44.14 16.97 -4.62
N VAL A 122 45.03 17.65 -5.36
CA VAL A 122 45.04 19.12 -5.44
C VAL A 122 43.72 19.61 -6.04
N THR A 123 43.05 20.55 -5.36
CA THR A 123 41.72 21.05 -5.79
C THR A 123 41.77 21.69 -7.18
N GLN A 124 40.86 21.29 -8.07
CA GLN A 124 40.72 21.87 -9.41
C GLN A 124 39.34 22.50 -9.60
N ARG A 125 39.26 23.62 -10.34
CA ARG A 125 38.02 24.15 -10.92
C ARG A 125 37.72 23.36 -12.20
N VAL A 126 36.55 22.74 -12.29
CA VAL A 126 36.17 21.84 -13.39
C VAL A 126 34.71 22.04 -13.80
N TYR A 127 34.42 21.72 -15.05
CA TYR A 127 33.03 21.59 -15.54
C TYR A 127 32.49 20.20 -15.21
N VAL A 128 31.32 20.15 -14.60
CA VAL A 128 30.59 18.92 -14.28
C VAL A 128 29.74 18.53 -15.48
N VAL A 129 30.20 17.53 -16.25
CA VAL A 129 29.41 16.93 -17.32
C VAL A 129 28.35 16.02 -16.67
N PRO A 130 27.04 16.31 -16.79
CA PRO A 130 26.01 15.43 -16.27
C PRO A 130 25.97 14.11 -17.04
N PRO A 131 25.58 12.98 -16.42
CA PRO A 131 25.38 11.73 -17.13
C PRO A 131 24.26 11.90 -18.17
N GLY A 132 24.46 11.35 -19.37
CA GLY A 132 23.45 11.38 -20.43
C GLY A 132 22.18 10.66 -20.01
N SER A 133 21.12 11.43 -19.72
CA SER A 133 19.82 10.90 -19.31
C SER A 133 18.87 10.78 -20.50
N GLN A 134 18.10 9.69 -20.55
CA GLN A 134 16.95 9.60 -21.45
C GLN A 134 15.77 10.30 -20.80
N ILE A 135 15.37 11.45 -21.35
CA ILE A 135 14.12 12.13 -20.99
C ILE A 135 12.98 11.46 -21.76
N GLY A 136 11.94 11.02 -21.05
CA GLY A 136 10.80 10.29 -21.60
C GLY A 136 10.89 8.77 -21.43
N PRO A 137 9.82 8.03 -21.75
CA PRO A 137 9.77 6.58 -21.56
C PRO A 137 10.73 5.85 -22.49
N ILE A 138 11.28 4.73 -22.01
CA ILE A 138 11.98 3.75 -22.84
C ILE A 138 11.02 3.06 -23.81
N THR A 139 11.50 2.67 -24.98
CA THR A 139 10.69 1.93 -25.96
C THR A 139 10.28 0.56 -25.42
N PRO A 140 9.19 -0.05 -25.92
CA PRO A 140 8.77 -1.39 -25.50
C PRO A 140 9.87 -2.44 -25.67
N ALA A 141 10.67 -2.36 -26.74
CA ALA A 141 11.81 -3.25 -26.99
C ALA A 141 12.94 -3.08 -25.95
N GLN A 142 13.34 -1.84 -25.65
CA GLN A 142 14.30 -1.56 -24.58
C GLN A 142 13.80 -2.08 -23.22
N ARG A 143 12.50 -1.89 -22.91
CA ARG A 143 11.88 -2.38 -21.68
C ARG A 143 11.93 -3.90 -21.58
N GLN A 144 11.63 -4.61 -22.66
CA GLN A 144 11.67 -6.08 -22.70
C GLN A 144 13.10 -6.61 -22.52
N ALA A 145 14.10 -5.98 -23.16
CA ALA A 145 15.50 -6.35 -23.00
C ALA A 145 16.01 -6.13 -21.56
N LEU A 146 15.69 -4.99 -20.94
CA LEU A 146 16.08 -4.68 -19.56
C LEU A 146 15.43 -5.64 -18.53
N ILE A 147 14.18 -6.04 -18.76
CA ILE A 147 13.51 -7.05 -17.91
C ILE A 147 14.19 -8.41 -18.07
N ALA A 148 14.47 -8.85 -19.30
CA ALA A 148 15.12 -10.14 -19.57
C ALA A 148 16.56 -10.23 -19.04
N GLN A 149 17.24 -9.10 -18.85
CA GLN A 149 18.59 -9.02 -18.26
C GLN A 149 18.59 -8.80 -16.74
N SER A 150 17.41 -8.70 -16.10
CA SER A 150 17.28 -8.46 -14.67
C SER A 150 17.69 -9.67 -13.83
N LEU A 151 18.37 -9.42 -12.70
CA LEU A 151 18.69 -10.46 -11.70
C LEU A 151 17.45 -11.12 -11.08
N VAL A 152 16.26 -10.52 -11.24
CA VAL A 152 14.97 -11.04 -10.76
C VAL A 152 14.01 -11.39 -11.92
N ALA A 153 14.55 -11.62 -13.13
CA ALA A 153 13.75 -12.06 -14.27
C ALA A 153 13.03 -13.40 -13.97
N GLY A 154 11.75 -13.46 -14.31
CA GLY A 154 10.85 -14.58 -14.05
C GLY A 154 10.20 -14.61 -12.65
N VAL A 155 10.57 -13.69 -11.75
CA VAL A 155 10.07 -13.64 -10.35
C VAL A 155 8.81 -12.77 -10.21
N TYR A 156 8.71 -11.66 -10.95
CA TYR A 156 7.72 -10.60 -10.72
C TYR A 156 6.78 -10.34 -11.92
N GLU A 157 7.01 -11.01 -13.05
CA GLU A 157 6.25 -10.89 -14.29
C GLU A 157 4.91 -11.64 -14.23
N LYS A 158 4.76 -12.56 -13.27
CA LYS A 158 3.49 -13.26 -13.02
C LYS A 158 2.56 -12.35 -12.24
N THR A 159 1.61 -11.73 -12.94
CA THR A 159 0.48 -11.00 -12.33
C THR A 159 -0.35 -11.94 -11.48
N VAL A 160 -0.20 -11.87 -10.15
CA VAL A 160 -1.02 -12.63 -9.21
C VAL A 160 -2.28 -11.83 -8.91
N ASP A 161 -3.33 -12.04 -9.70
CA ASP A 161 -4.67 -11.66 -9.28
C ASP A 161 -5.12 -12.54 -8.10
N ARG A 162 -5.85 -11.95 -7.15
CA ARG A 162 -6.23 -12.59 -5.88
C ARG A 162 -7.72 -12.39 -5.66
N GLU A 163 -8.48 -13.49 -5.78
CA GLU A 163 -9.88 -13.61 -5.36
C GLU A 163 -10.18 -12.75 -4.12
N SER A 164 -10.97 -11.71 -4.33
CA SER A 164 -11.30 -10.72 -3.31
C SER A 164 -12.15 -11.30 -2.19
N ALA A 165 -12.17 -10.62 -1.04
CA ALA A 165 -13.10 -10.94 0.03
C ALA A 165 -14.56 -10.84 -0.43
N HIS A 166 -14.89 -9.92 -1.35
CA HIS A 166 -16.22 -9.75 -1.91
C HIS A 166 -16.66 -10.96 -2.74
N GLU A 167 -15.80 -11.46 -3.64
CA GLU A 167 -16.09 -12.65 -4.45
C GLU A 167 -16.24 -13.91 -3.59
N LYS A 168 -15.39 -14.06 -2.57
CA LYS A 168 -15.50 -15.16 -1.58
C LYS A 168 -16.79 -15.11 -0.77
N LEU A 169 -17.24 -13.92 -0.37
CA LEU A 169 -18.51 -13.75 0.34
C LEU A 169 -19.72 -13.98 -0.58
N LYS A 170 -19.69 -13.46 -1.82
CA LYS A 170 -20.73 -13.68 -2.82
C LYS A 170 -20.83 -15.17 -3.21
N GLY A 171 -19.70 -15.84 -3.43
CA GLY A 171 -19.64 -17.27 -3.70
C GLY A 171 -20.23 -18.12 -2.57
N ARG A 172 -19.93 -17.79 -1.32
CA ARG A 172 -20.56 -18.44 -0.14
C ARG A 172 -22.07 -18.20 -0.08
N ALA A 173 -22.54 -17.00 -0.38
CA ALA A 173 -23.97 -16.70 -0.39
C ALA A 173 -24.72 -17.47 -1.50
N VAL A 174 -24.13 -17.58 -2.70
CA VAL A 174 -24.68 -18.40 -3.80
C VAL A 174 -24.67 -19.88 -3.44
N ALA A 175 -23.56 -20.40 -2.90
CA ALA A 175 -23.45 -21.81 -2.49
C ALA A 175 -24.48 -22.19 -1.41
N ALA A 176 -24.67 -21.32 -0.42
CA ALA A 176 -25.67 -21.52 0.64
C ALA A 176 -27.12 -21.48 0.11
N ALA A 177 -27.40 -20.72 -0.95
CA ALA A 177 -28.70 -20.73 -1.62
C ALA A 177 -28.91 -22.05 -2.38
N SER A 178 -27.94 -22.48 -3.21
CA SER A 178 -28.04 -23.76 -3.92
C SER A 178 -28.11 -24.97 -2.97
N GLU A 179 -27.44 -24.92 -1.81
CA GLU A 179 -27.58 -25.96 -0.78
C GLU A 179 -28.95 -25.97 -0.08
N ALA A 180 -29.69 -24.86 -0.08
CA ALA A 180 -31.06 -24.81 0.40
C ALA A 180 -32.05 -25.35 -0.65
N ASP A 181 -31.89 -24.93 -1.90
CA ASP A 181 -32.72 -25.39 -3.03
C ASP A 181 -32.52 -26.90 -3.31
N GLU A 182 -31.31 -27.42 -3.18
CA GLU A 182 -31.07 -28.88 -3.26
C GLU A 182 -31.68 -29.66 -2.09
N ARG A 183 -31.90 -29.04 -0.93
CA ARG A 183 -32.55 -29.71 0.22
C ARG A 183 -34.06 -29.72 0.05
N SER A 184 -34.69 -28.60 -0.29
CA SER A 184 -36.13 -28.55 -0.54
C SER A 184 -36.56 -29.53 -1.64
N LEU A 185 -35.83 -29.58 -2.76
CA LEU A 185 -36.10 -30.54 -3.84
C LEU A 185 -35.92 -32.01 -3.42
N ARG A 186 -35.01 -32.32 -2.49
CA ARG A 186 -34.83 -33.67 -1.93
C ARG A 186 -35.92 -34.03 -0.92
N ASP A 187 -36.41 -33.07 -0.15
CA ASP A 187 -37.45 -33.27 0.85
C ASP A 187 -38.83 -33.41 0.19
N GLU A 188 -39.15 -32.56 -0.81
CA GLU A 188 -40.35 -32.70 -1.65
C GLU A 188 -40.39 -34.07 -2.37
N ALA A 189 -39.25 -34.54 -2.89
CA ALA A 189 -39.13 -35.86 -3.51
C ALA A 189 -39.32 -37.03 -2.53
N GLN A 190 -39.05 -36.83 -1.23
CA GLN A 190 -39.27 -37.85 -0.19
C GLN A 190 -40.73 -37.90 0.26
N ASP A 191 -41.39 -36.74 0.45
CA ASP A 191 -42.81 -36.70 0.82
C ASP A 191 -43.72 -37.19 -0.32
N ALA A 192 -43.36 -36.94 -1.58
CA ALA A 192 -44.06 -37.47 -2.75
C ALA A 192 -44.12 -39.02 -2.80
N VAL A 193 -43.16 -39.71 -2.16
CA VAL A 193 -43.11 -41.19 -2.07
C VAL A 193 -43.91 -41.71 -0.85
N ARG A 194 -44.30 -40.86 0.09
CA ARG A 194 -44.85 -41.25 1.41
C ARG A 194 -46.38 -41.09 1.54
N ALA A 195 -47.12 -41.03 0.44
CA ALA A 195 -48.58 -40.87 0.44
C ALA A 195 -49.33 -42.22 0.33
N PRO A 196 -49.83 -42.84 1.43
CA PRO A 196 -50.69 -44.01 1.36
C PRO A 196 -52.11 -43.68 0.90
N ARG A 197 -52.73 -44.61 0.17
CA ARG A 197 -54.16 -44.55 -0.18
C ARG A 197 -55.04 -44.76 1.06
N GLY A 198 -56.15 -44.04 1.15
CA GLY A 198 -57.01 -44.02 2.34
C GLY A 198 -58.04 -45.16 2.44
N THR A 199 -58.76 -45.18 3.56
CA THR A 199 -59.95 -46.00 3.83
C THR A 199 -61.00 -45.17 4.58
N ALA A 200 -62.28 -45.56 4.49
CA ALA A 200 -63.41 -44.82 5.07
C ALA A 200 -63.95 -45.49 6.35
N SER A 201 -64.62 -44.71 7.22
CA SER A 201 -65.47 -45.19 8.31
C SER A 201 -66.67 -44.25 8.53
N LYS A 202 -67.73 -44.71 9.22
CA LYS A 202 -69.06 -44.08 9.25
C LYS A 202 -69.47 -43.51 10.62
N GLY A 203 -70.29 -42.44 10.57
CA GLY A 203 -71.28 -42.04 11.59
C GLY A 203 -70.82 -41.03 12.65
N SER A 204 -71.70 -40.48 13.50
CA SER A 204 -73.19 -40.37 13.49
C SER A 204 -73.68 -39.72 14.80
N ALA A 205 -74.84 -39.07 14.95
CA ALA A 205 -75.81 -38.39 14.06
C ALA A 205 -77.00 -37.89 14.93
N SER A 206 -77.31 -36.59 14.91
CA SER A 206 -78.54 -35.96 15.47
C SER A 206 -78.55 -34.44 15.18
N GLN A 207 -79.65 -33.70 15.07
CA GLN A 207 -81.06 -33.94 14.66
C GLN A 207 -81.60 -32.63 13.97
N PRO A 208 -82.81 -32.58 13.34
CA PRO A 208 -83.07 -31.69 12.18
C PRO A 208 -84.11 -30.55 12.33
N ALA A 209 -84.27 -29.77 11.23
CA ALA A 209 -85.32 -28.78 10.89
C ALA A 209 -85.24 -27.41 11.63
N GLU A 210 -85.72 -26.24 11.16
CA GLU A 210 -86.59 -25.75 10.04
C GLU A 210 -86.10 -24.34 9.56
N SER A 211 -86.60 -23.63 8.53
CA SER A 211 -87.28 -23.93 7.24
C SER A 211 -87.54 -22.62 6.43
N GLY A 212 -87.54 -22.66 5.08
CA GLY A 212 -87.92 -21.55 4.17
C GLY A 212 -86.90 -20.39 3.97
N GLY A 213 -86.87 -19.66 2.83
CA GLY A 213 -87.50 -19.90 1.52
C GLY A 213 -87.54 -18.67 0.57
N GLY A 214 -86.99 -18.77 -0.65
CA GLY A 214 -87.10 -17.77 -1.74
C GLY A 214 -86.12 -16.57 -1.66
N TRP A 215 -85.76 -15.84 -2.73
CA TRP A 215 -85.99 -15.94 -4.20
C TRP A 215 -84.59 -15.88 -4.90
N LEU A 216 -84.25 -16.53 -6.02
CA LEU A 216 -84.82 -16.57 -7.39
C LEU A 216 -84.83 -15.20 -8.12
N GLY A 217 -84.19 -15.12 -9.30
CA GLY A 217 -84.01 -13.89 -10.11
C GLY A 217 -82.77 -13.10 -9.65
N ASP A 218 -81.59 -13.16 -10.27
CA ASP A 218 -81.21 -13.16 -11.69
C ASP A 218 -81.56 -11.87 -12.46
N LEU A 219 -80.62 -11.49 -13.33
CA LEU A 219 -80.66 -10.48 -14.39
C LEU A 219 -80.72 -8.98 -14.00
N LEU A 220 -79.80 -8.24 -14.63
CA LEU A 220 -79.71 -6.76 -14.70
C LEU A 220 -79.34 -6.08 -13.34
N GLN A 221 -78.36 -5.17 -13.24
CA GLN A 221 -77.78 -4.28 -14.26
C GLN A 221 -76.41 -3.72 -13.80
N GLY A 222 -75.50 -3.35 -14.71
CA GLY A 222 -74.52 -2.28 -14.44
C GLY A 222 -73.00 -2.59 -14.40
N SER A 223 -72.37 -2.64 -15.57
CA SER A 223 -70.97 -2.30 -15.88
C SER A 223 -70.10 -1.60 -14.79
N GLY A 224 -68.92 -2.17 -14.46
CA GLY A 224 -67.71 -1.35 -14.23
C GLY A 224 -66.58 -1.87 -13.31
N ARG A 225 -65.32 -1.67 -13.76
CA ARG A 225 -64.04 -1.60 -13.00
C ARG A 225 -63.50 -2.83 -12.22
N LYS A 226 -62.52 -3.49 -12.87
CA LYS A 226 -61.11 -3.71 -12.47
C LYS A 226 -60.68 -4.27 -11.08
N ASP A 227 -59.57 -5.01 -11.15
CA ASP A 227 -58.54 -5.32 -10.13
C ASP A 227 -58.88 -6.31 -8.98
N SER A 228 -58.59 -7.61 -9.22
CA SER A 228 -58.69 -8.70 -8.21
C SER A 228 -57.40 -9.52 -8.00
N VAL A 229 -56.26 -9.09 -8.54
CA VAL A 229 -54.99 -9.87 -8.51
C VAL A 229 -54.08 -9.48 -7.33
N LEU A 230 -54.23 -8.27 -6.78
CA LEU A 230 -53.34 -7.74 -5.74
C LEU A 230 -53.65 -8.31 -4.33
N GLU A 231 -54.92 -8.65 -4.04
CA GLU A 231 -55.34 -9.13 -2.71
C GLU A 231 -54.76 -10.52 -2.39
N THR A 232 -54.62 -11.39 -3.39
CA THR A 232 -54.18 -12.79 -3.23
C THR A 232 -52.72 -12.89 -2.77
N VAL A 233 -51.86 -11.98 -3.21
CA VAL A 233 -50.42 -11.98 -2.86
C VAL A 233 -50.20 -11.49 -1.42
N ALA A 234 -50.92 -10.44 -0.99
CA ALA A 234 -50.82 -9.89 0.36
C ALA A 234 -51.22 -10.91 1.45
N LYS A 235 -52.18 -11.80 1.14
CA LYS A 235 -52.76 -12.77 2.09
C LYS A 235 -51.79 -13.91 2.48
N SER A 236 -50.83 -14.24 1.62
CA SER A 236 -49.84 -15.30 1.88
C SER A 236 -48.64 -14.83 2.70
N ALA A 237 -48.18 -13.58 2.50
CA ALA A 237 -47.04 -13.03 3.25
C ALA A 237 -47.30 -12.93 4.76
N ALA A 238 -48.55 -12.72 5.17
CA ALA A 238 -48.93 -12.48 6.56
C ALA A 238 -48.87 -13.73 7.47
N ARG A 239 -48.77 -14.96 6.93
CA ARG A 239 -48.91 -16.20 7.71
C ARG A 239 -47.57 -16.83 8.16
N THR A 240 -46.43 -16.36 7.66
CA THR A 240 -45.11 -16.98 7.90
C THR A 240 -44.18 -16.14 8.79
N ILE A 241 -44.49 -14.87 9.05
CA ILE A 241 -43.62 -13.92 9.78
C ILE A 241 -43.80 -14.03 11.33
N GLY A 242 -44.47 -15.07 11.82
CA GLY A 242 -45.05 -15.09 13.17
C GLY A 242 -44.21 -15.58 14.36
N SER A 243 -43.18 -16.43 14.17
CA SER A 243 -42.77 -17.33 15.29
C SER A 243 -41.30 -17.78 15.43
N SER A 244 -40.29 -17.12 14.82
CA SER A 244 -38.88 -17.60 14.94
C SER A 244 -37.77 -16.54 15.16
N VAL A 245 -37.88 -15.33 14.61
CA VAL A 245 -36.71 -14.42 14.44
C VAL A 245 -36.16 -13.79 15.74
N GLY A 246 -36.88 -13.88 16.86
CA GLY A 246 -36.65 -13.02 18.04
C GLY A 246 -35.55 -13.40 19.04
N ARG A 247 -34.79 -14.49 18.89
CA ARG A 247 -33.91 -15.01 19.98
C ARG A 247 -32.43 -15.25 19.67
N GLU A 248 -31.99 -15.30 18.42
CA GLU A 248 -30.58 -15.63 18.10
C GLU A 248 -29.68 -14.40 17.89
N ILE A 249 -30.24 -13.33 17.30
CA ILE A 249 -29.51 -12.10 16.94
C ILE A 249 -28.79 -11.47 18.15
N ILE A 250 -29.36 -11.56 19.35
CA ILE A 250 -28.82 -10.96 20.58
C ILE A 250 -27.56 -11.69 21.10
N ARG A 251 -27.36 -12.97 20.78
CA ARG A 251 -26.15 -13.72 21.20
C ARG A 251 -25.00 -13.63 20.20
N GLY A 252 -25.28 -13.54 18.90
CA GLY A 252 -24.25 -13.57 17.86
C GLY A 252 -23.25 -12.40 17.89
N VAL A 253 -23.70 -11.21 18.32
CA VAL A 253 -22.92 -9.96 18.19
C VAL A 253 -22.04 -9.66 19.41
N LEU A 254 -22.40 -10.16 20.60
CA LEU A 254 -21.65 -9.93 21.84
C LEU A 254 -20.59 -10.99 22.15
N GLY A 255 -20.72 -12.21 21.59
CA GLY A 255 -19.81 -13.32 21.89
C GLY A 255 -18.42 -13.24 21.23
N SER A 256 -18.24 -12.40 20.21
CA SER A 256 -17.01 -12.34 19.39
C SER A 256 -15.99 -11.29 19.83
N LEU A 257 -16.35 -10.41 20.77
CA LEU A 257 -15.49 -9.29 21.22
C LEU A 257 -14.85 -9.49 22.61
N LEU A 258 -15.19 -10.55 23.33
CA LEU A 258 -14.68 -10.87 24.68
C LEU A 258 -14.22 -12.32 24.78
N GLY A 259 -13.11 -12.65 24.12
CA GLY A 259 -12.54 -14.01 24.03
C GLY A 259 -11.02 -14.05 24.10
N GLY A 260 -10.43 -13.46 25.14
CA GLY A 260 -8.98 -13.29 25.28
C GLY A 260 -8.19 -14.55 25.66
N SER A 261 -7.03 -14.71 25.03
CA SER A 261 -5.81 -15.40 25.49
C SER A 261 -5.93 -16.70 26.31
N ARG A 262 -5.44 -17.81 25.74
CA ARG A 262 -4.85 -18.89 26.55
C ARG A 262 -3.50 -19.34 26.00
N ARG A 263 -2.51 -19.35 26.88
CA ARG A 263 -1.09 -19.63 26.62
C ARG A 263 -0.76 -21.04 27.10
N ARG A 264 -0.11 -21.84 26.25
CA ARG A 264 0.80 -22.94 26.62
C ARG A 264 1.82 -23.11 25.50
#